data_AF-A0AAV1KE60-F1
#
_entry.id   AF-A0AAV1KE60-F1
#
_cell.length_a   1.000
_cell.length_b   1.000
_cell.length_c   1.000
_cell.angle_alpha   90.00
_cell.angle_beta   90.00
_cell.angle_gamma   90.00
#
_symmetry.space_group_name_H-M   'P 1'
#
loop_
_entity.id
_entity.type
_entity.pdbx_description
1 polymer ?
#
loop_
_entity_poly.entity_id
_entity_poly.type
_entity_poly.pdbx_seq_one_letter_code
_entity_poly.pdbx_strand_id
1 'polypeptide(L)'
;MEASPTPIVAAAAGKIFKPSKRVGRGVPLINNAYNTKCSCHRNKTMVFCRACGYYCHGRIRLKCEQHPRITFLLDITECPRCHSSIFLDEYFTSD
;
A
#
# COMPACT_ATOMS: atom_id res chain seq x y z
N MET A 1 -0.74 -46.95 20.85
CA MET A 1 -1.26 -45.85 20.00
C MET A 1 -0.80 -44.56 20.66
N GLU A 2 0.39 -44.11 20.28
CA GLU A 2 1.02 -42.90 20.84
C GLU A 2 0.66 -41.71 19.95
N ALA A 3 -0.01 -40.71 20.52
CA ALA A 3 -0.21 -39.43 19.84
C ALA A 3 0.99 -38.53 20.14
N SER A 4 1.86 -38.37 19.16
CA SER A 4 2.97 -37.40 19.20
C SER A 4 2.41 -35.97 19.13
N PRO A 5 2.70 -35.08 20.10
CA PRO A 5 2.42 -33.67 19.92
C PRO A 5 3.52 -33.06 19.06
N THR A 6 3.21 -32.64 17.83
CA THR A 6 4.13 -31.84 17.02
C THR A 6 4.17 -30.41 17.54
N PRO A 7 5.29 -29.87 18.06
CA PRO A 7 5.38 -28.49 18.51
C PRO A 7 6.36 -27.75 17.60
N ILE A 8 5.90 -27.27 16.44
CA ILE A 8 6.73 -26.36 15.61
C ILE A 8 5.96 -25.10 15.19
N VAL A 9 4.62 -25.12 15.09
CA VAL A 9 3.89 -23.99 14.48
C VAL A 9 3.43 -22.92 15.49
N ALA A 10 3.29 -23.23 16.79
CA ALA A 10 2.73 -22.28 17.76
C ALA A 10 3.73 -21.21 18.27
N ALA A 11 5.04 -21.45 18.21
CA ALA A 11 6.03 -20.55 18.83
C ALA A 11 6.39 -19.29 18.00
N ALA A 12 5.90 -19.19 16.75
CA ALA A 12 6.23 -18.08 15.85
C ALA A 12 5.12 -17.02 15.72
N ALA A 13 3.98 -17.17 16.41
CA ALA A 13 2.84 -16.26 16.27
C ALA A 13 2.97 -14.95 17.09
N GLY A 14 4.01 -14.79 17.91
CA GLY A 14 4.12 -13.68 18.88
C GLY A 14 5.23 -12.66 18.65
N LYS A 15 6.02 -12.76 17.57
CA LYS A 15 7.11 -11.81 17.34
C LYS A 15 6.58 -10.54 16.68
N ILE A 16 6.19 -9.57 17.50
CA ILE A 16 6.00 -8.18 17.05
C ILE A 16 7.39 -7.67 16.64
N PHE A 17 7.66 -7.67 15.33
CA PHE A 17 8.83 -7.01 14.78
C PHE A 17 8.71 -5.53 15.10
N LYS A 18 9.61 -5.01 15.94
CA LYS A 18 9.74 -3.57 16.16
C LYS A 18 10.01 -2.93 14.78
N PRO A 19 9.16 -2.02 14.29
CA PRO A 19 9.39 -1.41 12.99
C PRO A 19 10.74 -0.70 13.01
N SER A 20 11.59 -1.03 12.05
CA SER A 20 12.88 -0.36 11.85
C SER A 20 12.66 1.13 11.72
N LYS A 21 13.35 1.95 12.52
CA LYS A 21 13.36 3.42 12.37
C LYS A 21 14.08 3.89 11.10
N ARG A 22 14.69 2.99 10.32
CA ARG A 22 15.34 3.35 9.06
C ARG A 22 14.26 3.52 8.00
N VAL A 23 13.87 4.76 7.76
CA VAL A 23 13.05 5.15 6.61
C VAL A 23 13.92 5.00 5.37
N GLY A 24 13.97 3.80 4.81
CA GLY A 24 14.61 3.57 3.51
C GLY A 24 13.88 4.37 2.42
N ARG A 25 14.59 4.72 1.34
CA ARG A 25 13.95 5.23 0.11
C ARG A 25 12.99 4.15 -0.39
N GLY A 26 11.68 4.32 -0.19
CA GLY A 26 10.66 3.32 -0.51
C GLY A 26 9.73 2.92 0.64
N VAL A 27 9.90 3.47 1.86
CA VAL A 27 8.84 3.40 2.86
C VAL A 27 7.78 4.43 2.48
N PRO A 28 6.55 4.03 2.11
CA PRO A 28 5.50 4.97 1.78
C PRO A 28 5.20 5.82 3.02
N LEU A 29 5.15 7.15 2.86
CA LEU A 29 4.62 8.01 3.89
C LEU A 29 3.15 7.61 4.09
N ILE A 30 2.83 7.05 5.25
CA ILE A 30 1.46 6.68 5.60
C ILE A 30 0.71 7.98 5.86
N ASN A 31 0.16 8.57 4.80
CA ASN A 31 -0.72 9.73 4.91
C ASN A 31 -2.02 9.34 5.62
N ASN A 32 -2.70 10.32 6.24
CA ASN A 32 -4.01 10.11 6.90
C ASN A 32 -5.06 9.45 5.99
N ALA A 33 -4.89 9.50 4.67
CA ALA A 33 -5.70 8.76 3.69
C ALA A 33 -5.74 7.23 3.92
N TYR A 34 -4.73 6.65 4.57
CA TYR A 34 -4.70 5.24 4.97
C TYR A 34 -5.38 4.97 6.31
N ASN A 35 -5.75 6.03 7.04
CA ASN A 35 -6.34 5.97 8.38
C ASN A 35 -7.81 6.46 8.40
N THR A 36 -8.35 6.89 7.25
CA THR A 36 -9.77 7.22 7.14
C THR A 36 -10.60 5.95 6.91
N LYS A 37 -11.72 5.82 7.63
CA LYS A 37 -12.69 4.72 7.46
C LYS A 37 -13.17 4.56 6.00
N CYS A 38 -13.15 5.65 5.22
CA CYS A 38 -13.43 5.65 3.79
C CYS A 38 -12.31 6.36 3.02
N SER A 39 -11.78 5.70 1.99
CA SER A 39 -10.76 6.27 1.08
C SER A 39 -11.31 6.65 -0.31
N CYS A 40 -12.61 6.44 -0.54
CA CYS A 40 -13.25 6.64 -1.85
C CYS A 40 -13.24 8.10 -2.34
N HIS A 41 -13.44 9.05 -1.43
CA HIS A 41 -13.54 10.48 -1.73
C HIS A 41 -12.19 11.21 -1.73
N ARG A 42 -11.09 10.47 -1.84
CA ARG A 42 -9.75 11.04 -1.85
C ARG A 42 -9.51 11.84 -3.13
N ASN A 43 -8.88 13.00 -3.01
CA ASN A 43 -8.55 13.83 -4.17
C ASN A 43 -7.61 13.09 -5.13
N LYS A 44 -7.77 13.36 -6.42
CA LYS A 44 -6.85 12.90 -7.46
C LYS A 44 -5.57 13.73 -7.37
N THR A 45 -4.44 13.10 -7.55
CA THR A 45 -3.10 13.68 -7.42
C THR A 45 -2.21 13.21 -8.58
N MET A 46 -0.91 13.51 -8.49
CA MET A 46 0.06 12.98 -9.44
C MET A 46 0.66 11.68 -8.88
N VAL A 47 0.62 10.62 -9.68
CA VAL A 47 1.27 9.34 -9.36
C VAL A 47 2.58 9.25 -10.15
N PHE A 48 3.66 8.97 -9.44
CA PHE A 48 5.01 8.85 -9.98
C PHE A 48 5.55 7.45 -9.76
N CYS A 49 6.06 6.84 -10.83
CA CYS A 49 6.72 5.55 -10.78
C CYS A 49 8.23 5.72 -10.62
N ARG A 50 8.77 5.31 -9.47
CA ARG A 50 10.21 5.40 -9.18
C ARG A 50 11.06 4.39 -9.96
N ALA A 51 10.44 3.34 -10.49
CA ALA A 51 11.15 2.29 -11.25
C ALA A 51 11.52 2.75 -12.66
N CYS A 52 10.65 3.49 -13.34
CA CYS A 52 10.85 3.91 -14.74
C CYS A 52 10.74 5.42 -14.97
N GLY A 53 10.43 6.21 -13.94
CA GLY A 53 10.28 7.66 -14.02
C GLY A 53 8.98 8.14 -14.67
N TYR A 54 8.05 7.24 -15.01
CA TYR A 54 6.77 7.62 -15.60
C TYR A 54 5.88 8.32 -14.57
N TYR A 55 5.18 9.37 -14.98
CA TYR A 55 4.20 10.08 -14.16
C TYR A 55 2.85 10.15 -14.87
N CYS A 56 1.77 10.13 -14.10
CA CYS A 56 0.40 10.22 -14.61
C CYS A 56 -0.53 10.83 -13.57
N HIS A 57 -1.66 11.35 -14.04
CA HIS A 57 -2.67 11.95 -13.20
C HIS A 57 -3.65 10.88 -12.71
N GLY A 58 -3.85 10.76 -11.41
CA GLY A 58 -4.70 9.74 -10.82
C GLY A 58 -4.47 9.59 -9.33
N ARG A 59 -4.63 8.39 -8.80
CA ARG A 59 -4.27 8.08 -7.41
C ARG A 59 -3.99 6.59 -7.30
N ILE A 60 -3.14 6.19 -6.37
CA ILE A 60 -2.86 4.79 -6.10
C ILE A 60 -4.13 4.13 -5.54
N ARG A 61 -4.46 2.96 -6.07
CA ARG A 61 -5.63 2.20 -5.64
C ARG A 61 -5.47 1.76 -4.18
N LEU A 62 -6.43 2.16 -3.35
CA LEU A 62 -6.57 1.67 -1.98
C LEU A 62 -7.87 0.88 -1.85
N LYS A 63 -7.81 -0.27 -1.17
CA LYS A 63 -9.02 -1.01 -0.83
C LYS A 63 -9.73 -0.28 0.31
N CYS A 64 -10.89 0.29 0.02
CA CYS A 64 -11.71 0.95 1.03
C CYS A 64 -12.37 -0.09 1.94
N GLU A 65 -12.36 0.14 3.25
CA GLU A 65 -13.00 -0.74 4.24
C GLU A 65 -14.53 -0.70 4.13
N GLN A 66 -15.11 0.49 3.90
CA GLN A 66 -16.55 0.67 3.76
C GLN A 66 -17.08 0.22 2.39
N HIS A 67 -16.28 0.40 1.32
CA HIS A 67 -16.71 0.17 -0.06
C HIS A 67 -15.71 -0.71 -0.82
N PRO A 68 -15.57 -2.00 -0.47
CA PRO A 68 -14.52 -2.87 -1.01
C PRO A 68 -14.69 -3.20 -2.50
N ARG A 69 -15.89 -3.02 -3.05
CA ARG A 69 -16.22 -3.34 -4.46
C ARG A 69 -16.17 -2.12 -5.39
N ILE A 70 -16.03 -0.92 -4.84
CA ILE A 70 -15.96 0.30 -5.65
C ILE A 70 -14.53 0.44 -6.19
N THR A 71 -14.44 0.72 -7.49
CA THR A 71 -13.20 1.05 -8.19
C THR A 71 -13.44 2.29 -9.01
N PHE A 72 -12.47 3.20 -9.07
CA PHE A 72 -12.57 4.40 -9.88
C PHE A 72 -11.65 4.32 -11.10
N LEU A 73 -12.03 5.02 -12.16
CA LEU A 73 -11.33 4.99 -13.46
C LEU A 73 -9.84 5.37 -13.37
N LEU A 74 -9.50 6.27 -12.45
CA LEU A 74 -8.14 6.81 -12.28
C LEU A 74 -7.41 6.21 -11.06
N ASP A 75 -7.87 5.05 -10.58
CA ASP A 75 -7.18 4.28 -9.56
C ASP A 75 -6.09 3.42 -10.21
N ILE A 76 -4.84 3.78 -9.96
CA ILE A 76 -3.66 3.14 -10.54
C ILE A 76 -3.20 2.02 -9.61
N THR A 77 -3.22 0.78 -10.12
CA THR A 77 -2.72 -0.41 -9.42
C THR A 77 -1.26 -0.72 -9.74
N GLU A 78 -0.83 -0.37 -10.95
CA GLU A 78 0.49 -0.62 -11.46
C GLU A 78 0.88 0.47 -12.45
N CYS A 79 2.19 0.66 -12.66
CA CYS A 79 2.67 1.59 -13.66
C CYS A 79 2.26 1.13 -15.07
N PRO A 80 1.63 1.96 -15.91
CA PRO A 80 1.24 1.58 -17.27
C PRO A 80 2.42 1.37 -18.22
N ARG A 81 3.65 1.75 -17.81
CA ARG A 81 4.86 1.63 -18.63
C ARG A 81 5.72 0.43 -18.27
N CYS A 82 5.95 0.19 -16.99
CA CYS A 82 6.81 -0.90 -16.52
C CYS A 82 6.06 -1.98 -15.72
N HIS A 83 4.74 -1.84 -15.56
CA HIS A 83 3.87 -2.77 -14.81
C HIS A 83 4.31 -3.02 -13.36
N SER A 84 5.13 -2.13 -12.79
CA SER A 84 5.51 -2.20 -11.39
C SER A 84 4.42 -1.60 -10.51
N SER A 85 3.99 -2.37 -9.49
CA SER A 85 3.04 -1.95 -8.46
C SER A 85 3.70 -1.51 -7.15
N ILE A 86 4.99 -1.81 -6.96
CA ILE A 86 5.70 -1.63 -5.69
C ILE A 86 6.28 -0.21 -5.55
N PHE A 87 6.60 0.42 -6.68
CA PHE A 87 7.36 1.68 -6.73
C PHE A 87 6.52 2.88 -7.16
N LEU A 88 5.23 2.90 -6.83
CA LEU A 88 4.33 4.02 -7.09
C LEU A 88 4.25 4.92 -5.85
N ASP A 89 4.51 6.21 -6.04
CA ASP A 89 4.36 7.24 -5.02
C ASP A 89 3.33 8.29 -5.47
N GLU A 90 2.60 8.88 -4.53
CA GLU A 90 1.68 9.98 -4.77
C GLU A 90 2.28 11.31 -4.33
N TYR A 91 2.16 12.32 -5.19
CA TYR A 91 2.56 13.69 -4.91
C TYR A 91 1.34 14.56 -4.73
N PHE A 92 1.14 15.02 -3.49
CA PHE A 92 0.14 16.05 -3.16
C PHE A 92 0.81 17.41 -3.38
N THR A 93 0.36 18.18 -4.36
CA THR A 93 0.65 19.61 -4.39
C THR A 93 -0.19 20.24 -3.30
N SER A 94 0.47 20.69 -2.22
CA SER A 94 -0.15 21.54 -1.22
C SER A 94 -0.38 22.90 -1.88
N ASP A 95 -1.62 23.18 -2.29
CA ASP A 95 -2.06 24.55 -2.57
C ASP A 95 -2.27 25.32 -1.26
#